data_AF-A0A9X1MV01-F1
#
_entry.id   AF-A0A9X1MV01-F1
#
_cell.length_a   1.000
_cell.length_b   1.000
_cell.length_c   1.000
_cell.angle_alpha   90.00
_cell.angle_beta   90.00
_cell.angle_gamma   90.00
#
_symmetry.space_group_name_H-M   'P 1'
#
loop_
_entity.id
_entity.type
_entity.pdbx_description
1 polymer ?
#
loop_
_entity_poly.entity_id
_entity_poly.type
_entity_poly.pdbx_seq_one_letter_code
_entity_poly.pdbx_strand_id
1 'polypeptide(L)'
;MHSLNILRQGGFSLLEVLISMLLFSITIMGLLSYQQVLLAQFNLYTDSQYAWRLAAQALDIYPDLIEQEPKLKSGQWHLNILTAPMGNGCQKITAQVMMPGKQSVELEKWQCDESVNQ
;
A
#
# COMPACT_ATOMS: atom_id res chain seq x y z
N MET A 1 28.10 8.41 -50.05
CA MET A 1 29.28 7.81 -49.39
C MET A 1 29.52 8.56 -48.08
N HIS A 2 28.93 8.10 -46.97
CA HIS A 2 29.23 8.65 -45.64
C HIS A 2 30.44 7.88 -45.10
N SER A 3 31.60 8.53 -45.08
CA SER A 3 32.81 7.99 -44.47
C SER A 3 32.62 8.02 -42.95
N LEU A 4 32.43 6.85 -42.35
CA LEU A 4 32.46 6.65 -40.91
C LEU A 4 33.91 6.84 -40.45
N ASN A 5 34.16 8.01 -39.86
CA ASN A 5 35.41 8.32 -39.19
C ASN A 5 35.46 7.48 -37.89
N ILE A 6 36.07 6.30 -37.96
CA ILE A 6 36.28 5.43 -36.81
C ILE A 6 37.32 6.12 -35.92
N LEU A 7 36.84 6.81 -34.88
CA LEU A 7 37.70 7.37 -33.84
C LEU A 7 38.51 6.22 -33.21
N ARG A 8 39.83 6.41 -33.21
CA ARG A 8 40.82 5.54 -32.60
C ARG A 8 40.41 5.25 -31.14
N GLN A 9 39.97 4.02 -30.88
CA GLN A 9 39.61 3.53 -29.54
C GLN A 9 40.88 3.46 -28.69
N GLY A 10 41.13 4.49 -27.88
CA GLY A 10 42.10 4.44 -26.79
C GLY A 10 41.52 3.60 -25.65
N GLY A 11 42.28 2.61 -25.17
CA GLY A 11 41.91 1.88 -23.96
C GLY A 11 41.81 2.83 -22.77
N PHE A 12 40.84 2.63 -21.89
CA PHE A 12 40.66 3.46 -20.71
C PHE A 12 41.91 3.39 -19.81
N SER A 13 42.39 4.55 -19.37
CA SER A 13 43.47 4.63 -18.38
C SER A 13 42.99 4.08 -17.03
N LEU A 14 43.87 3.38 -16.30
CA LEU A 14 43.55 2.77 -15.00
C LEU A 14 43.02 3.81 -14.00
N LEU A 15 43.58 5.02 -14.01
CA LEU A 15 43.13 6.13 -13.16
C LEU A 15 41.70 6.59 -13.50
N GLU A 16 41.34 6.59 -14.78
CA GLU A 16 40.02 7.04 -15.26
C GLU A 16 38.92 6.04 -14.86
N VAL A 17 39.21 4.75 -14.91
CA VAL A 17 38.30 3.70 -14.44
C VAL A 17 38.10 3.80 -12.93
N LEU A 18 39.16 4.06 -12.16
CA LEU A 18 39.07 4.25 -10.70
C LEU A 18 38.20 5.45 -10.32
N ILE A 19 38.38 6.59 -11.01
CA ILE A 19 37.55 7.79 -10.80
C ILE A 19 36.09 7.50 -11.17
N SER A 20 35.85 6.81 -12.28
CA SER A 20 34.51 6.43 -12.73
C SER A 20 33.80 5.51 -11.73
N MET A 21 34.50 4.50 -11.19
CA MET A 21 33.97 3.62 -10.14
C MET A 21 33.65 4.40 -8.86
N LEU A 22 34.51 5.34 -8.46
CA LEU A 22 34.28 6.16 -7.27
C LEU A 22 33.01 7.01 -7.42
N LEU A 23 32.86 7.70 -8.55
CA LEU A 23 31.67 8.51 -8.84
C LEU A 23 30.40 7.66 -8.93
N PHE A 24 30.49 6.47 -9.54
CA PHE A 24 29.38 5.54 -9.62
C PHE A 24 28.96 5.04 -8.22
N SER A 25 29.92 4.70 -7.37
CA SER A 25 29.66 4.29 -5.98
C SER A 25 28.98 5.40 -5.17
N ILE A 26 29.46 6.65 -5.28
CA ILE A 26 28.84 7.81 -4.62
C ILE A 26 27.40 8.02 -5.12
N THR A 27 27.18 7.87 -6.43
CA THR A 27 25.85 8.02 -7.04
C THR A 27 24.88 6.94 -6.56
N ILE A 28 25.32 5.68 -6.53
CA ILE A 28 24.51 4.56 -6.00
C ILE A 28 24.21 4.78 -4.52
N MET A 29 25.20 5.18 -3.73
CA MET A 29 25.02 5.43 -2.30
C MET A 29 23.96 6.51 -2.07
N GLY A 30 24.03 7.63 -2.81
CA GLY A 30 23.02 8.69 -2.74
C GLY A 30 21.63 8.22 -3.14
N LEU A 31 21.53 7.38 -4.18
CA LEU A 31 20.25 6.83 -4.65
C LEU A 31 19.63 5.85 -3.64
N LEU A 32 20.43 4.99 -3.03
CA LEU A 32 20.00 4.05 -1.99
C LEU A 32 19.54 4.78 -0.73
N SER A 33 20.29 5.79 -0.30
CA SER A 33 19.92 6.60 0.87
C SER A 33 18.61 7.35 0.65
N TYR A 34 18.36 7.87 -0.56
CA TYR A 34 17.09 8.52 -0.90
C TYR A 34 15.91 7.54 -0.84
N GLN A 35 16.07 6.33 -1.37
CA GLN A 35 15.04 5.30 -1.32
C GLN A 35 14.71 4.87 0.12
N GLN A 36 15.70 4.80 1.00
CA GLN A 36 15.49 4.44 2.40
C GLN A 36 14.65 5.48 3.15
N VAL A 37 14.83 6.78 2.87
CA VAL A 37 14.02 7.85 3.50
C VAL A 37 12.56 7.79 3.06
N LEU A 38 12.31 7.51 1.77
CA LEU A 38 10.95 7.29 1.28
C LEU A 38 10.30 6.08 1.96
N LEU A 39 11.04 4.97 2.08
CA LEU A 39 10.56 3.73 2.73
C LEU A 39 10.32 3.90 4.23
N ALA A 40 11.11 4.72 4.92
CA ALA A 40 10.94 4.99 6.35
C ALA A 40 9.58 5.64 6.67
N GLN A 41 9.07 6.49 5.77
CA GLN A 41 7.75 7.11 5.91
C GLN A 41 6.61 6.09 5.80
N PHE A 42 6.77 5.01 5.01
CA PHE A 42 5.74 3.96 4.89
C PHE A 42 5.49 3.20 6.20
N ASN A 43 6.50 3.06 7.07
CA ASN A 43 6.34 2.36 8.35
C ASN A 43 5.32 3.04 9.26
N LEU A 44 5.21 4.37 9.23
CA LEU A 44 4.22 5.11 10.01
C LEU A 44 2.77 4.90 9.53
N TYR A 45 2.58 4.62 8.24
CA TYR A 45 1.24 4.36 7.68
C TYR A 45 0.77 2.91 7.86
N THR A 46 1.62 2.01 8.38
CA THR A 46 1.33 0.57 8.43
C THR A 46 0.07 0.25 9.25
N ASP A 47 -0.16 0.95 10.35
CA ASP A 47 -1.35 0.72 11.17
C ASP A 47 -2.63 1.19 10.48
N SER A 48 -2.60 2.36 9.84
CA SER A 48 -3.74 2.82 9.03
C SER A 48 -4.00 1.88 7.85
N GLN A 49 -2.95 1.44 7.16
CA GLN A 49 -3.08 0.48 6.05
C GLN A 49 -3.63 -0.87 6.50
N TYR A 50 -3.26 -1.33 7.69
CA TYR A 50 -3.84 -2.53 8.28
C TYR A 50 -5.33 -2.33 8.61
N ALA A 51 -5.70 -1.18 9.18
CA ALA A 51 -7.12 -0.86 9.44
C ALA A 51 -7.96 -0.83 8.16
N TRP A 52 -7.44 -0.24 7.06
CA TRP A 52 -8.09 -0.27 5.76
C TRP A 52 -8.26 -1.68 5.21
N ARG A 53 -7.23 -2.52 5.30
CA ARG A 53 -7.32 -3.92 4.88
C ARG A 53 -8.34 -4.70 5.71
N LEU A 54 -8.37 -4.49 7.02
CA LEU A 54 -9.31 -5.16 7.92
C LEU A 54 -10.76 -4.74 7.62
N ALA A 55 -11.01 -3.44 7.38
CA ALA A 55 -12.33 -2.95 7.00
C ALA A 55 -12.78 -3.52 5.64
N ALA A 56 -11.87 -3.57 4.66
CA ALA A 56 -12.15 -4.16 3.35
C ALA A 56 -12.45 -5.65 3.45
N GLN A 57 -11.66 -6.40 4.21
CA GLN A 57 -11.88 -7.83 4.45
C GLN A 57 -13.23 -8.07 5.13
N ALA A 58 -13.63 -7.22 6.09
CA ALA A 58 -14.90 -7.34 6.78
C ALA A 58 -16.10 -7.19 5.83
N LEU A 59 -15.99 -6.34 4.81
CA LEU A 59 -17.03 -6.17 3.78
C LEU A 59 -16.98 -7.26 2.70
N ASP A 60 -15.85 -7.94 2.55
CA ASP A 60 -15.70 -9.04 1.60
C ASP A 60 -16.38 -10.31 2.11
N ILE A 61 -16.20 -10.62 3.39
CA ILE A 61 -16.79 -11.81 4.01
C ILE A 61 -18.19 -11.60 4.58
N TYR A 62 -18.71 -10.36 4.58
CA TYR A 62 -20.06 -10.06 5.08
C TYR A 62 -21.11 -10.97 4.40
N PRO A 63 -22.01 -11.62 5.16
CA PRO A 63 -22.38 -11.36 6.57
C PRO A 63 -21.52 -12.06 7.65
N ASP A 64 -20.48 -12.82 7.28
CA ASP A 64 -19.60 -13.46 8.26
C ASP A 64 -18.70 -12.44 8.99
N LEU A 65 -18.28 -12.77 10.21
CA LEU A 65 -17.49 -11.92 11.08
C LEU A 65 -16.02 -12.35 11.15
N ILE A 66 -15.11 -11.38 11.16
CA ILE A 66 -13.68 -11.61 11.34
C ILE A 66 -13.35 -11.70 12.83
N GLU A 67 -13.69 -12.81 13.48
CA GLU A 67 -13.42 -13.00 14.91
C GLU A 67 -12.01 -13.54 15.20
N GLN A 68 -11.34 -14.08 14.18
CA GLN A 68 -10.06 -14.78 14.34
C GLN A 68 -8.82 -13.89 14.20
N GLU A 69 -8.98 -12.60 13.85
CA GLU A 69 -7.83 -11.72 13.67
C GLU A 69 -7.13 -11.37 15.00
N PRO A 70 -5.80 -11.54 15.08
CA PRO A 70 -5.05 -11.38 16.32
C PRO A 70 -5.10 -9.94 16.88
N LYS A 71 -5.20 -8.91 16.03
CA LYS A 71 -5.33 -7.52 16.48
C LYS A 71 -6.69 -7.23 17.14
N LEU A 72 -7.77 -7.84 16.66
CA LEU A 72 -9.11 -7.74 17.27
C LEU A 72 -9.15 -8.48 18.61
N LYS A 73 -8.55 -9.67 18.69
CA LYS A 73 -8.43 -10.44 19.94
C LYS A 73 -7.63 -9.74 21.03
N SER A 74 -6.70 -8.87 20.65
CA SER A 74 -5.92 -8.07 21.61
C SER A 74 -6.76 -7.04 22.38
N GLY A 75 -8.02 -6.79 21.99
CA GLY A 75 -8.94 -5.86 22.67
C GLY A 75 -8.64 -4.37 22.48
N GLN A 76 -7.53 -4.02 21.83
CA GLN A 76 -7.20 -2.63 21.51
C GLN A 76 -7.87 -2.14 20.22
N TRP A 77 -8.29 -3.08 19.36
CA TRP A 77 -8.93 -2.80 18.08
C TRP A 77 -10.37 -3.28 18.13
N HIS A 78 -11.28 -2.49 17.57
CA HIS A 78 -12.70 -2.84 17.50
C HIS A 78 -13.20 -2.70 16.07
N LEU A 79 -13.93 -3.69 15.59
CA LEU A 79 -14.61 -3.66 14.29
C LEU A 79 -16.12 -3.53 14.55
N ASN A 80 -16.74 -2.53 13.94
CA ASN A 80 -18.18 -2.32 13.97
C ASN A 80 -18.72 -2.37 12.54
N ILE A 81 -19.86 -3.04 12.35
CA ILE A 81 -20.51 -3.16 11.04
C ILE A 81 -21.91 -2.57 11.17
N LEU A 82 -22.20 -1.56 10.37
CA LEU A 82 -23.52 -0.91 10.32
C LEU A 82 -24.17 -1.19 8.97
N THR A 83 -25.40 -1.67 8.99
CA THR A 83 -26.20 -1.89 7.78
C THR A 83 -27.36 -0.90 7.77
N ALA A 84 -27.47 -0.11 6.70
CA ALA A 84 -28.55 0.84 6.48
C ALA A 84 -29.31 0.50 5.19
N PRO A 85 -30.65 0.41 5.23
CA PRO A 85 -31.43 0.22 4.01
C PRO A 85 -31.38 1.50 3.16
N MET A 86 -31.04 1.36 1.87
CA MET A 86 -30.89 2.49 0.94
C MET A 86 -32.09 2.61 -0.03
N GLY A 87 -33.02 1.65 0.00
CA GLY A 87 -34.12 1.52 -0.94
C GLY A 87 -33.80 0.59 -2.12
N ASN A 88 -34.81 0.18 -2.88
CA ASN A 88 -34.71 -0.64 -4.10
C ASN A 88 -34.04 -2.02 -3.90
N GLY A 89 -34.19 -2.64 -2.73
CA GLY A 89 -33.53 -3.93 -2.44
C GLY A 89 -32.01 -3.82 -2.22
N CYS A 90 -31.49 -2.60 -2.11
CA CYS A 90 -30.09 -2.33 -1.80
C CYS A 90 -29.90 -1.97 -0.32
N GLN A 91 -28.89 -2.57 0.28
CA GLN A 91 -28.40 -2.26 1.62
C GLN A 91 -27.00 -1.67 1.52
N LYS A 92 -26.78 -0.60 2.29
CA LYS A 92 -25.46 -0.01 2.50
C LYS A 92 -24.84 -0.65 3.74
N ILE A 93 -23.71 -1.30 3.56
CA ILE A 93 -22.95 -1.94 4.64
C ILE A 93 -21.71 -1.08 4.88
N THR A 94 -21.49 -0.70 6.13
CA THR A 94 -20.40 0.20 6.54
C THR A 94 -19.55 -0.53 7.58
N ALA A 95 -18.29 -0.78 7.28
CA ALA A 95 -17.31 -1.38 8.19
C ALA A 95 -16.44 -0.27 8.79
N GLN A 96 -16.47 -0.14 10.11
CA GLN A 96 -15.72 0.84 10.87
C GLN A 96 -14.72 0.14 11.77
N VAL A 97 -13.43 0.43 11.60
CA VAL A 97 -12.33 -0.11 12.40
C VAL A 97 -11.79 1.00 13.31
N MET A 98 -11.90 0.81 14.62
CA MET A 98 -11.34 1.70 15.64
C MET A 98 -9.96 1.21 16.05
N MET A 99 -8.94 2.06 15.87
CA MET A 99 -7.56 1.82 16.26
C MET A 99 -7.26 2.40 17.65
N PRO A 100 -6.28 1.85 18.39
CA PRO A 100 -5.80 2.48 19.62
C PRO A 100 -5.28 3.89 19.31
N GLY A 101 -5.80 4.90 20.00
CA GLY A 101 -5.40 6.31 19.80
C GLY A 101 -6.41 7.21 19.10
N LYS A 102 -7.71 6.85 19.08
CA LYS A 102 -8.83 7.66 18.53
C LYS A 102 -8.82 7.85 17.01
N GLN A 103 -7.97 7.15 16.28
CA GLN A 103 -8.07 7.08 14.83
C GLN A 103 -9.03 5.95 14.45
N SER A 104 -9.95 6.23 13.54
CA SER A 104 -10.87 5.23 13.00
C SER A 104 -10.86 5.30 11.48
N VAL A 105 -10.97 4.14 10.86
CA VAL A 105 -11.14 4.00 9.42
C VAL A 105 -12.55 3.48 9.16
N GLU A 106 -13.21 4.04 8.16
CA GLU A 106 -14.55 3.64 7.75
C GLU A 106 -14.54 3.34 6.25
N LEU A 107 -15.10 2.20 5.87
CA LEU A 107 -15.27 1.80 4.48
C LEU A 107 -16.70 1.31 4.26
N GLU A 108 -17.28 1.67 3.13
CA GLU A 108 -18.66 1.33 2.79
C GLU A 108 -18.75 0.51 1.50
N LYS A 109 -19.71 -0.41 1.46
CA LYS A 109 -20.05 -1.24 0.30
C LYS A 109 -21.56 -1.29 0.16
N TRP A 110 -22.02 -1.22 -1.08
CA TRP A 110 -23.42 -1.33 -1.41
C TRP A 110 -23.66 -2.75 -1.88
N GLN A 111 -24.61 -3.43 -1.25
CA GLN A 111 -25.03 -4.76 -1.65
C GLN A 111 -26.50 -4.68 -2.07
N CYS A 112 -26.75 -4.95 -3.34
CA CYS A 112 -28.10 -5.06 -3.86
C CYS A 112 -28.39 -6.53 -4.05
N ASP A 113 -29.57 -6.96 -3.60
CA ASP A 113 -30.01 -8.32 -3.85
C ASP A 113 -30.40 -8.45 -5.33
N GLU A 114 -29.72 -9.34 -6.06
CA GLU A 114 -30.01 -9.60 -7.47
C GLU A 114 -31.38 -10.28 -7.67
N SER A 115 -32.01 -10.76 -6.58
CA SER A 115 -33.37 -11.34 -6.62
C SER A 115 -34.50 -10.31 -6.64
N VAL A 116 -34.22 -9.01 -6.55
CA VAL A 116 -35.23 -7.92 -6.65
C VAL A 116 -35.43 -7.46 -8.10
N ASN A 117 -35.15 -8.33 -9.07
CA ASN A 117 -35.45 -8.06 -10.48
C ASN A 117 -35.73 -9.33 -11.29
N GLN A 118 -36.59 -10.22 -10.75
CA GLN A 118 -37.18 -11.31 -11.53
C GLN A 118 -38.70 -11.42 -11.31
#